data_AF-A0A1M3EFL1-F1
#
_entry.id   AF-A0A1M3EFL1-F1
#
_cell.length_a   1.000
_cell.length_b   1.000
_cell.length_c   1.000
_cell.angle_alpha   90.00
_cell.angle_beta   90.00
_cell.angle_gamma   90.00
#
_symmetry.space_group_name_H-M   'P 1'
#
loop_
_entity.id
_entity.type
_entity.pdbx_description
1 polymer ?
#
loop_
_entity_poly.entity_id
_entity_poly.type
_entity_poly.pdbx_seq_one_letter_code
_entity_poly.pdbx_strand_id
1 'polypeptide(L)'
;MPLSMQAISIIGRLHPEIFDILGTPTTAVGRYRSRFDQVALNPQPLPPGPPEALVTGVRAAAELVRLASTAHQLGVAFDADPDDWCGTPPHVPIPWPYPPITQDPDPHPWLVYNLGVALGLELSASVWSGLRSEAALNAVHDGALSYAQKAGEQSRTL
;
A
#
# COMPACT_ATOMS: atom_id res chain seq x y z
N MET A 1 13.63 -9.21 2.91
CA MET A 1 12.52 -10.13 3.25
C MET A 1 11.91 -10.69 1.97
N PRO A 2 11.54 -11.98 1.91
CA PRO A 2 10.66 -12.48 0.85
C PRO A 2 9.24 -11.93 1.03
N LEU A 3 8.48 -11.77 -0.05
CA LEU A 3 7.07 -11.35 0.01
C LEU A 3 6.30 -12.31 0.93
N SER A 4 5.56 -11.78 1.92
CA SER A 4 4.85 -12.64 2.85
C SER A 4 3.66 -13.30 2.14
N MET A 5 3.53 -14.63 2.25
CA MET A 5 2.37 -15.35 1.66
C MET A 5 1.03 -14.83 2.23
N GLN A 6 1.05 -14.25 3.43
CA GLN A 6 -0.11 -13.60 4.02
C GLN A 6 -0.50 -12.33 3.29
N ALA A 7 0.44 -11.41 3.01
CA ALA A 7 0.13 -10.19 2.27
C ALA A 7 -0.40 -10.51 0.87
N ILE A 8 0.24 -11.44 0.13
CA ILE A 8 -0.27 -11.91 -1.17
C ILE A 8 -1.71 -12.45 -1.05
N SER A 9 -2.00 -13.23 -0.01
CA SER A 9 -3.33 -13.81 0.19
C SER A 9 -4.41 -12.79 0.58
N ILE A 10 -4.03 -11.74 1.31
CA ILE A 10 -4.91 -10.65 1.73
C ILE A 10 -5.21 -9.76 0.52
N ILE A 11 -4.17 -9.39 -0.21
CA ILE A 11 -4.23 -8.63 -1.46
C ILE A 11 -5.09 -9.34 -2.50
N GLY A 12 -4.85 -10.63 -2.73
CA GLY A 12 -5.60 -11.41 -3.71
C GLY A 12 -7.08 -11.60 -3.37
N ARG A 13 -7.48 -11.43 -2.09
CA ARG A 13 -8.87 -11.50 -1.65
C ARG A 13 -9.58 -10.14 -1.67
N LEU A 14 -8.88 -9.07 -1.31
CA LEU A 14 -9.46 -7.72 -1.21
C LEU A 14 -9.48 -6.99 -2.55
N HIS A 15 -8.43 -7.17 -3.36
CA HIS A 15 -8.23 -6.49 -4.64
C HIS A 15 -7.56 -7.44 -5.65
N PRO A 16 -8.33 -8.37 -6.25
CA PRO A 16 -7.79 -9.29 -7.25
C PRO A 16 -7.14 -8.57 -8.45
N GLU A 17 -7.44 -7.29 -8.66
CA GLU A 17 -6.84 -6.43 -9.69
C GLU A 17 -5.34 -6.13 -9.46
N ILE A 18 -4.79 -6.39 -8.28
CA ILE A 18 -3.35 -6.22 -8.01
C ILE A 18 -2.50 -7.19 -8.83
N PHE A 19 -3.03 -8.37 -9.19
CA PHE A 19 -2.29 -9.32 -10.03
C PHE A 19 -2.02 -8.78 -11.44
N ASP A 20 -2.81 -7.81 -11.92
CA ASP A 20 -2.55 -7.13 -13.18
C ASP A 20 -1.38 -6.14 -13.08
N ILE A 21 -1.11 -5.58 -11.90
CA ILE A 21 0.04 -4.71 -11.62
C ILE A 21 1.32 -5.54 -11.48
N LEU A 22 1.23 -6.66 -10.76
CA LEU A 22 2.36 -7.57 -10.56
C LEU A 22 2.74 -8.33 -11.83
N GLY A 23 1.80 -8.47 -12.76
CA GLY A 23 1.88 -9.36 -13.91
C GLY A 23 1.59 -10.80 -13.49
N THR A 24 0.92 -11.55 -14.36
CA THR A 24 0.78 -13.00 -14.17
C THR A 24 2.17 -13.64 -14.18
N PRO A 25 2.48 -14.58 -13.25
CA PRO A 25 3.81 -15.18 -13.13
C PRO A 25 4.25 -15.97 -14.37
N THR A 26 3.37 -16.17 -15.35
CA THR A 26 3.60 -16.98 -16.55
C THR A 26 3.99 -16.18 -17.80
N THR A 27 4.01 -14.84 -17.82
CA THR A 27 4.45 -14.12 -19.04
C THR A 27 5.25 -12.84 -18.77
N ALA A 28 6.57 -12.93 -18.91
CA ALA A 28 7.51 -11.80 -18.92
C ALA A 28 7.35 -10.85 -20.14
N VAL A 29 6.35 -11.07 -21.01
CA VAL A 29 6.17 -10.36 -22.30
C VAL A 29 5.01 -9.35 -22.27
N GLY A 30 4.26 -9.22 -21.16
CA GLY A 30 3.04 -8.41 -21.10
C GLY A 30 3.20 -6.92 -20.75
N ARG A 31 4.39 -6.46 -20.32
CA ARG A 31 4.55 -5.16 -19.63
C ARG A 31 4.28 -3.88 -20.47
N TYR A 32 4.03 -3.99 -21.77
CA TYR A 32 3.78 -2.82 -22.64
C TYR A 32 2.55 -2.93 -23.55
N ARG A 33 1.66 -3.90 -23.35
CA ARG A 33 0.38 -3.90 -24.08
C ARG A 33 -0.56 -2.90 -23.42
N SER A 34 -1.04 -1.94 -24.21
CA SER A 34 -2.01 -0.95 -23.76
C SER A 34 -3.25 -1.68 -23.23
N ARG A 35 -3.98 -1.09 -22.27
CA ARG A 35 -5.25 -1.66 -21.78
C ARG A 35 -6.22 -1.96 -22.94
N PHE A 36 -6.11 -1.22 -24.04
CA PHE A 36 -6.86 -1.44 -25.28
C PHE A 36 -6.46 -2.72 -26.04
N ASP A 37 -5.20 -3.16 -25.97
CA ASP A 37 -4.72 -4.39 -26.64
C ASP A 37 -5.24 -5.66 -25.95
N GLN A 38 -5.58 -5.59 -24.65
CA GLN A 38 -6.13 -6.74 -23.91
C GLN A 38 -7.61 -7.00 -24.25
N VAL A 39 -8.36 -5.97 -24.62
CA VAL A 39 -9.77 -6.08 -25.05
C VAL A 39 -9.90 -6.74 -26.42
N ALA A 40 -8.88 -6.60 -27.28
CA ALA A 40 -8.89 -7.15 -28.64
C ALA A 40 -8.84 -8.70 -28.69
N LEU A 41 -8.42 -9.36 -27.60
CA LEU A 41 -8.24 -10.82 -27.54
C LEU A 41 -9.29 -11.53 -26.66
N ASN A 42 -10.05 -10.81 -25.82
CA ASN A 42 -11.17 -11.34 -25.06
C ASN A 42 -12.16 -10.20 -24.74
N PRO A 43 -13.33 -10.11 -25.41
CA PRO A 43 -14.32 -9.06 -25.18
C PRO A 43 -15.12 -9.32 -23.90
N GLN A 44 -14.44 -9.40 -22.78
CA GLN A 44 -15.01 -9.24 -21.45
C GLN A 44 -14.64 -7.83 -20.99
N PRO A 45 -15.57 -7.04 -20.42
CA PRO A 45 -15.24 -5.72 -19.89
C PRO A 45 -14.09 -5.87 -18.89
N LEU A 46 -13.06 -5.04 -19.05
CA LEU A 46 -11.93 -5.04 -18.12
C LEU A 46 -12.45 -4.77 -16.71
N PRO A 47 -11.94 -5.47 -15.69
CA PRO A 47 -12.27 -5.15 -14.31
C PRO A 47 -11.95 -3.67 -14.04
N PRO A 48 -12.72 -3.02 -13.14
CA PRO A 48 -12.41 -1.66 -12.73
C PRO A 48 -10.95 -1.57 -12.28
N GLY A 49 -10.31 -0.42 -12.53
CA GLY A 49 -8.92 -0.23 -12.11
C GLY A 49 -8.77 -0.34 -10.59
N PRO A 50 -7.54 -0.58 -10.11
CA PRO A 50 -7.26 -0.58 -8.67
C PRO A 50 -7.70 0.76 -8.04
N PRO A 51 -8.16 0.76 -6.78
CA PRO A 51 -8.54 2.00 -6.09
C PRO A 51 -7.42 3.04 -6.10
N GLU A 52 -7.77 4.32 -6.27
CA GLU A 52 -6.78 5.41 -6.31
C GLU A 52 -5.95 5.49 -5.03
N ALA A 53 -6.58 5.28 -3.86
CA ALA A 53 -5.89 5.25 -2.57
C ALA A 53 -4.79 4.18 -2.52
N LEU A 54 -5.06 2.99 -3.09
CA LEU A 54 -4.09 1.89 -3.16
C LEU A 54 -2.89 2.29 -4.03
N VAL A 55 -3.16 2.83 -5.22
CA VAL A 55 -2.12 3.30 -6.15
C VAL A 55 -1.28 4.40 -5.51
N THR A 56 -1.92 5.31 -4.78
CA THR A 56 -1.26 6.40 -4.05
C THR A 56 -0.37 5.84 -2.94
N GLY A 57 -0.82 4.82 -2.19
CA GLY A 57 -0.02 4.14 -1.18
C GLY A 57 1.22 3.47 -1.76
N VAL A 58 1.08 2.76 -2.89
CA VAL A 58 2.23 2.13 -3.58
C VAL A 58 3.26 3.17 -4.02
N ARG A 59 2.80 4.32 -4.53
CA ARG A 59 3.69 5.42 -4.93
C ARG A 59 4.40 6.05 -3.72
N ALA A 60 3.69 6.23 -2.61
CA ALA A 60 4.26 6.75 -1.38
C ALA A 60 5.38 5.83 -0.84
N ALA A 61 5.16 4.51 -0.86
CA ALA A 61 6.20 3.53 -0.51
C ALA A 61 7.44 3.63 -1.43
N ALA A 62 7.24 3.81 -2.74
CA ALA A 62 8.35 3.97 -3.67
C ALA A 62 9.18 5.24 -3.38
N GLU A 63 8.53 6.34 -3.02
CA GLU A 63 9.23 7.57 -2.62
C GLU A 63 9.93 7.43 -1.26
N LEU A 64 9.32 6.74 -0.29
CA LEU A 64 9.98 6.40 0.98
C LEU A 64 11.28 5.64 0.75
N VAL A 65 11.28 4.63 -0.12
CA VAL A 65 12.47 3.85 -0.45
C VAL A 65 13.52 4.70 -1.17
N ARG A 66 13.12 5.61 -2.06
CA ARG A 66 14.03 6.56 -2.71
C ARG A 66 14.70 7.49 -1.70
N LEU A 67 13.93 8.04 -0.76
CA LEU A 67 14.44 8.92 0.29
C LEU A 67 15.39 8.16 1.23
N ALA A 68 15.01 6.95 1.66
CA ALA A 68 15.85 6.11 2.50
C ALA A 68 17.17 5.73 1.80
N SER A 69 17.11 5.38 0.51
CA SER A 69 18.30 5.08 -0.30
C SER A 69 19.20 6.31 -0.46
N THR A 70 18.61 7.48 -0.69
CA THR A 70 19.35 8.75 -0.81
C THR A 70 20.01 9.11 0.52
N ALA A 71 19.28 9.00 1.64
CA ALA A 71 19.81 9.24 2.96
C ALA A 71 20.98 8.31 3.30
N HIS A 72 20.85 7.03 2.94
CA HIS A 72 21.92 6.04 3.08
C HIS A 72 23.18 6.46 2.29
N GLN A 73 23.03 6.86 1.03
CA GLN A 73 24.14 7.33 0.19
C GLN A 73 24.82 8.59 0.73
N LEU A 74 24.03 9.53 1.26
CA LEU A 74 24.52 10.76 1.86
C LEU A 74 25.08 10.56 3.28
N GLY A 75 24.91 9.37 3.85
CA GLY A 75 25.34 9.04 5.21
C GLY A 75 24.53 9.75 6.31
N VAL A 76 23.41 10.39 5.97
CA VAL A 76 22.55 11.12 6.92
C VAL A 76 21.57 10.16 7.60
N ALA A 77 21.09 10.57 8.78
CA ALA A 77 20.05 9.84 9.47
C ALA A 77 18.74 9.88 8.67
N PHE A 78 18.01 8.78 8.69
CA PHE A 78 16.67 8.66 8.16
C PHE A 78 15.83 7.96 9.21
N ASP A 79 14.73 8.60 9.57
CA ASP A 79 13.74 8.08 10.49
C ASP A 79 12.37 8.26 9.87
N ALA A 80 11.47 7.32 10.12
CA ALA A 80 10.12 7.34 9.62
C ALA A 80 9.22 6.79 10.73
N ASP A 81 8.50 7.69 11.39
CA ASP A 81 7.56 7.32 12.45
C ASP A 81 6.25 6.78 11.82
N PRO A 82 5.87 5.52 12.11
CA PRO A 82 4.62 4.93 11.64
C PRO A 82 3.36 5.62 12.15
N ASP A 83 3.45 6.49 13.16
CA ASP A 83 2.30 7.22 13.71
C ASP A 83 2.21 8.66 13.17
N ASP A 84 3.31 9.25 12.67
CA ASP A 84 3.39 10.65 12.16
C ASP A 84 3.21 10.77 10.64
N TRP A 85 3.07 9.65 9.94
CA TRP A 85 2.94 9.63 8.49
C TRP A 85 1.48 9.64 8.01
N CYS A 86 1.28 10.06 6.75
CA CYS A 86 -0.04 10.30 6.14
C CYS A 86 -0.98 9.07 6.00
N GLY A 87 -0.60 7.91 6.54
CA GLY A 87 -1.40 6.69 6.54
C GLY A 87 -2.32 6.54 7.74
N THR A 88 -2.01 7.17 8.88
CA THR A 88 -2.91 7.12 10.04
C THR A 88 -4.03 8.17 9.91
N PRO A 89 -5.25 7.89 10.39
CA PRO A 89 -6.28 8.92 10.50
C PRO A 89 -5.72 10.09 11.30
N PRO A 90 -5.83 11.35 10.82
CA PRO A 90 -5.34 12.49 11.58
C PRO A 90 -6.03 12.53 12.95
N HIS A 91 -5.25 12.49 14.02
CA HIS A 91 -5.75 12.66 15.38
C HIS A 91 -6.13 14.13 15.61
N VAL A 92 -7.30 14.54 15.13
CA VAL A 92 -7.84 15.86 15.41
C VAL A 92 -8.24 15.91 16.90
N PRO A 93 -7.67 16.79 17.74
CA PRO A 93 -8.11 16.93 19.13
C PRO A 93 -9.58 17.34 19.12
N ILE A 94 -10.45 16.51 19.70
CA ILE A 94 -11.89 16.76 19.66
C ILE A 94 -12.19 18.00 20.52
N PRO A 95 -12.67 19.11 19.94
CA PRO A 95 -13.03 20.28 20.71
C PRO A 95 -14.25 19.97 21.57
N TRP A 96 -14.19 20.35 22.84
CA TRP A 96 -15.35 20.29 23.72
C TRP A 96 -16.26 21.51 23.45
N PRO A 97 -17.60 21.36 23.40
CA PRO A 97 -18.41 20.15 23.52
C PRO A 97 -18.44 19.32 22.21
N TYR A 98 -18.54 18.00 22.34
CA TYR A 98 -18.43 17.03 21.23
C TYR A 98 -19.36 17.39 20.05
N PRO A 99 -18.82 17.63 18.83
CA PRO A 99 -19.64 17.65 17.62
C PRO A 99 -20.22 16.24 17.37
N PRO A 100 -21.39 16.13 16.71
CA PRO A 100 -21.91 14.83 16.31
C PRO A 100 -20.87 14.12 15.43
N ILE A 101 -20.54 12.87 15.79
CA ILE A 101 -19.58 12.03 15.07
C ILE A 101 -20.09 11.93 13.63
N THR A 102 -19.45 12.62 12.70
CA THR A 102 -19.68 12.40 11.27
C THR A 102 -19.15 11.01 10.98
N GLN A 103 -20.03 10.09 10.54
CA GLN A 103 -19.60 8.78 10.05
C GLN A 103 -18.50 9.00 9.01
N ASP A 104 -17.35 8.38 9.26
CA ASP A 104 -16.24 8.41 8.33
C ASP A 104 -16.69 7.85 6.96
N PRO A 105 -16.26 8.44 5.84
CA PRO A 105 -16.66 7.98 4.52
C PRO A 105 -16.15 6.56 4.27
N ASP A 106 -17.03 5.65 3.86
CA ASP A 106 -16.71 4.26 3.52
C ASP A 106 -16.62 4.10 1.98
N PRO A 107 -15.59 3.42 1.42
CA PRO A 107 -14.44 2.80 2.08
C PRO A 107 -13.50 3.86 2.65
N HIS A 108 -13.05 3.67 3.89
CA HIS A 108 -12.10 4.57 4.52
C HIS A 108 -10.80 4.63 3.69
N PRO A 109 -10.51 5.77 3.04
CA PRO A 109 -9.44 5.84 2.03
C PRO A 109 -8.05 5.57 2.61
N TRP A 110 -7.83 5.85 3.90
CA TRP A 110 -6.57 5.55 4.58
C TRP A 110 -6.30 4.05 4.69
N LEU A 111 -7.32 3.20 4.82
CA LEU A 111 -7.12 1.75 4.91
C LEU A 111 -6.52 1.18 3.64
N VAL A 112 -7.14 1.54 2.52
CA VAL A 112 -6.73 1.13 1.18
C VAL A 112 -5.37 1.74 0.81
N TYR A 113 -5.10 2.96 1.29
CA TYR A 113 -3.77 3.59 1.19
C TYR A 113 -2.70 2.80 1.94
N ASN A 114 -2.92 2.48 3.23
CA ASN A 114 -1.95 1.72 4.04
C ASN A 114 -1.65 0.36 3.44
N LEU A 115 -2.66 -0.33 2.92
CA LEU A 115 -2.46 -1.59 2.19
C LEU A 115 -1.54 -1.39 0.97
N GLY A 116 -1.71 -0.29 0.23
CA GLY A 116 -0.85 0.07 -0.90
C GLY A 116 0.59 0.33 -0.48
N VAL A 117 0.80 0.97 0.66
CA VAL A 117 2.16 1.23 1.18
C VAL A 117 2.83 -0.06 1.61
N ALA A 118 2.15 -0.89 2.39
CA ALA A 118 2.68 -2.19 2.83
C ALA A 118 3.10 -3.02 1.60
N LEU A 119 2.23 -3.11 0.59
CA LEU A 119 2.52 -3.77 -0.68
C LEU A 119 3.74 -3.17 -1.39
N GLY A 120 3.80 -1.84 -1.50
CA GLY A 120 4.92 -1.16 -2.16
C GLY A 120 6.26 -1.42 -1.47
N LEU A 121 6.28 -1.45 -0.12
CA LEU A 121 7.46 -1.78 0.67
C LEU A 121 7.87 -3.25 0.51
N GLU A 122 6.92 -4.19 0.52
CA GLU A 122 7.22 -5.60 0.27
C GLU A 122 7.80 -5.84 -1.13
N LEU A 123 7.22 -5.23 -2.16
CA LEU A 123 7.69 -5.38 -3.55
C LEU A 123 9.09 -4.81 -3.77
N SER A 124 9.43 -3.77 -3.01
CA SER A 124 10.74 -3.12 -3.08
C SER A 124 11.73 -3.63 -2.02
N ALA A 125 11.40 -4.70 -1.28
CA ALA A 125 12.22 -5.22 -0.18
C ALA A 125 13.68 -5.48 -0.55
N SER A 126 13.93 -5.92 -1.78
CA SER A 126 15.30 -6.15 -2.29
C SER A 126 16.14 -4.87 -2.44
N VAL A 127 15.50 -3.71 -2.55
CA VAL A 127 16.17 -2.41 -2.74
C VAL A 127 16.57 -1.81 -1.41
N TRP A 128 15.73 -1.96 -0.38
CA TRP A 128 15.97 -1.31 0.92
C TRP A 128 16.50 -2.25 2.00
N SER A 129 16.48 -3.57 1.79
CA SER A 129 17.14 -4.52 2.69
C SER A 129 18.65 -4.23 2.76
N GLY A 130 19.20 -4.12 3.97
CA GLY A 130 20.60 -3.80 4.20
C GLY A 130 20.92 -2.29 4.22
N LEU A 131 19.94 -1.42 3.95
CA LEU A 131 20.13 0.01 4.20
C LEU A 131 20.21 0.28 5.70
N ARG A 132 20.90 1.37 6.07
CA ARG A 132 20.90 1.89 7.46
C ARG A 132 19.48 2.18 7.98
N SER A 133 18.56 2.47 7.07
CA SER A 133 17.15 2.78 7.31
C SER A 133 16.24 1.55 7.40
N GLU A 134 16.78 0.32 7.35
CA GLU A 134 15.98 -0.91 7.29
C GLU A 134 15.00 -1.03 8.47
N ALA A 135 15.43 -0.69 9.69
CA ALA A 135 14.56 -0.73 10.86
C ALA A 135 13.37 0.24 10.76
N ALA A 136 13.61 1.46 10.26
CA ALA A 136 12.55 2.45 10.07
C ALA A 136 11.55 2.00 8.99
N LEU A 137 12.04 1.46 7.86
CA LEU A 137 11.17 0.97 6.80
C LEU A 137 10.37 -0.29 7.21
N ASN A 138 10.95 -1.17 8.02
CA ASN A 138 10.22 -2.28 8.63
C ASN A 138 9.10 -1.78 9.57
N ALA A 139 9.38 -0.78 10.41
CA ALA A 139 8.38 -0.20 11.30
C ALA A 139 7.20 0.41 10.52
N VAL A 140 7.47 1.13 9.43
CA VAL A 140 6.43 1.68 8.55
C VAL A 140 5.63 0.56 7.88
N HIS A 141 6.31 -0.49 7.40
CA HIS A 141 5.65 -1.65 6.80
C HIS A 141 4.68 -2.31 7.80
N ASP A 142 5.14 -2.60 9.01
CA ASP A 142 4.36 -3.29 10.03
C ASP A 142 3.20 -2.42 10.53
N GLY A 143 3.43 -1.12 10.70
CA GLY A 143 2.40 -0.13 11.01
C GLY A 143 1.30 -0.13 9.94
N ALA A 144 1.67 0.03 8.67
CA ALA A 144 0.74 0.04 7.55
C ALA A 144 -0.07 -1.26 7.44
N LEU A 145 0.59 -2.41 7.60
CA LEU A 145 -0.07 -3.71 7.55
C LEU A 145 -1.06 -3.90 8.71
N SER A 146 -0.69 -3.47 9.93
CA SER A 146 -1.57 -3.57 11.10
C SER A 146 -2.84 -2.72 10.95
N TYR A 147 -2.73 -1.53 10.34
CA TYR A 147 -3.87 -0.67 10.04
C TYR A 147 -4.78 -1.29 8.98
N ALA A 148 -4.21 -1.87 7.92
CA ALA A 148 -4.98 -2.56 6.89
C ALA A 148 -5.70 -3.82 7.41
N GLN A 149 -5.12 -4.53 8.39
CA GLN A 149 -5.74 -5.71 9.00
C GLN A 149 -6.92 -5.38 9.90
N LYS A 150 -6.77 -4.40 10.81
CA LYS A 150 -7.85 -3.92 11.71
C LYS A 150 -9.12 -3.54 10.92
N ALA A 151 -8.92 -3.00 9.74
CA ALA A 151 -9.97 -2.67 8.78
C ALA A 151 -10.71 -3.85 8.18
N GLY A 152 -9.98 -4.87 7.72
CA GLY A 152 -10.58 -6.08 7.16
C GLY A 152 -11.42 -6.85 8.17
N GLU A 153 -11.15 -6.67 9.47
CA GLU A 153 -11.96 -7.20 10.56
C GLU A 153 -13.22 -6.36 10.82
N GLN A 154 -13.12 -5.03 10.77
CA GLN A 154 -14.27 -4.13 10.96
C GLN A 154 -15.36 -4.29 9.87
N SER A 155 -14.99 -4.53 8.60
CA SER A 155 -15.96 -4.82 7.53
C SER A 155 -16.64 -6.19 7.62
N ARG A 156 -16.19 -7.12 8.49
CA ARG A 156 -16.81 -8.45 8.66
C ARG A 156 -17.89 -8.51 9.74
N THR A 157 -18.00 -7.47 10.56
CA THR A 157 -18.93 -7.39 11.69
C THR A 157 -20.22 -6.60 11.39
N LEU A 158 -20.41 -6.16 10.15
CA LEU A 158 -21.63 -5.57 9.61
C LEU A 158 -22.25 -6.50 8.57
#